data_AF-A0A257JJK6-F1
#
_entry.id   AF-A0A257JJK6-F1
#
_cell.length_a   1.000
_cell.length_b   1.000
_cell.length_c   1.000
_cell.angle_alpha   90.00
_cell.angle_beta   90.00
_cell.angle_gamma   90.00
#
_symmetry.space_group_name_H-M   'P 1'
#
loop_
_entity.id
_entity.type
_entity.pdbx_description
1 polymer ?
#
loop_
_entity_poly.entity_id
_entity_poly.type
_entity_poly.pdbx_seq_one_letter_code
_entity_poly.pdbx_strand_id
1 'polypeptide(L)'
;GDSARGDTAMAWEHASILFETLEDRELVNADLSAGDLLFRLFHEDGVRLFEARPIETACTCSSDRIRALLKQFGAEAAAEMIEADGFIRVRCEYCNKSFDVRPEELL
;
A
#
# COMPACT_ATOMS: atom_id res chain seq x y z
N GLY A 1 -19.78 2.39 26.24
CA GLY A 1 -18.48 1.71 26.41
C GLY A 1 -18.68 0.23 26.23
N ASP A 2 -17.61 -0.53 25.95
CA ASP A 2 -17.72 -1.95 25.58
C ASP A 2 -18.42 -2.84 26.61
N SER A 3 -18.47 -2.44 27.88
CA SER A 3 -19.26 -3.10 28.93
C SER A 3 -20.78 -3.10 28.72
N ALA A 4 -21.31 -2.24 27.84
CA ALA A 4 -22.74 -2.17 27.54
C ALA A 4 -23.20 -3.20 26.49
N ARG A 5 -22.27 -3.94 25.86
CA ARG A 5 -22.56 -4.89 24.77
C ARG A 5 -23.03 -6.27 25.24
N GLY A 6 -22.87 -6.59 26.54
CA GLY A 6 -23.14 -7.93 27.08
C GLY A 6 -22.05 -8.95 26.72
N ASP A 7 -22.36 -10.24 26.87
CA ASP A 7 -21.47 -11.31 26.43
C ASP A 7 -21.42 -11.37 24.89
N THR A 8 -20.21 -11.45 24.34
CA THR A 8 -19.95 -11.43 22.90
C THR A 8 -19.37 -12.74 22.37
N ALA A 9 -19.16 -13.74 23.23
CA ALA A 9 -18.53 -15.01 22.85
C ALA A 9 -19.29 -15.71 21.71
N MET A 10 -20.62 -15.83 21.82
CA MET A 10 -21.44 -16.47 20.79
C MET A 10 -21.49 -15.67 19.49
N ALA A 11 -21.60 -14.34 19.57
CA ALA A 11 -21.61 -13.49 18.38
C ALA A 11 -20.27 -13.56 17.63
N TRP A 12 -19.17 -13.64 18.37
CA TRP A 12 -17.83 -13.85 17.81
C TRP A 12 -17.68 -15.23 17.17
N GLU A 13 -18.14 -16.28 17.84
CA GLU A 13 -18.11 -17.66 17.32
C GLU A 13 -18.91 -17.77 16.02
N HIS A 14 -20.13 -17.23 15.99
CA HIS A 14 -20.97 -17.21 14.79
C HIS A 14 -20.27 -16.50 13.61
N ALA A 15 -19.76 -15.29 13.84
CA ALA A 15 -19.05 -14.54 12.81
C ALA A 15 -17.81 -15.30 12.30
N SER A 16 -17.06 -15.95 13.20
CA SER A 16 -15.87 -16.73 12.85
C SER A 16 -16.21 -17.90 11.93
N ILE A 17 -17.25 -18.68 12.26
CA ILE A 17 -17.70 -19.81 11.43
C ILE A 17 -18.09 -19.34 10.02
N LEU A 18 -18.78 -18.21 9.90
CA LEU A 18 -19.14 -17.64 8.59
C LEU A 18 -17.90 -17.20 7.81
N PHE A 19 -16.95 -16.52 8.46
CA PHE A 19 -15.69 -16.14 7.82
C PHE A 19 -14.83 -17.34 7.40
N GLU A 20 -14.88 -18.46 8.12
CA GLU A 20 -14.18 -19.70 7.77
C GLU A 20 -14.68 -20.34 6.46
N THR A 21 -15.86 -19.94 5.96
CA THR A 21 -16.39 -20.39 4.66
C THR A 21 -15.81 -19.63 3.46
N LEU A 22 -15.03 -18.57 3.70
CA LEU A 22 -14.43 -17.78 2.63
C LEU A 22 -13.36 -18.56 1.87
N GLU A 23 -13.39 -18.42 0.54
CA GLU A 23 -12.32 -18.93 -0.31
C GLU A 23 -11.39 -17.79 -0.77
N ASP A 24 -10.09 -18.07 -0.92
CA ASP A 24 -9.09 -17.09 -1.37
C ASP A 24 -9.49 -16.39 -2.68
N ARG A 25 -10.11 -17.14 -3.61
CA ARG A 25 -10.58 -16.60 -4.89
C ARG A 25 -11.62 -15.50 -4.74
N GLU A 26 -12.36 -15.49 -3.64
CA GLU A 26 -13.43 -14.51 -3.37
C GLU A 26 -12.85 -13.22 -2.81
N LEU A 27 -11.75 -13.33 -2.05
CA LEU A 27 -11.02 -12.19 -1.49
C LEU A 27 -10.27 -11.38 -2.55
N VAL A 28 -9.86 -12.01 -3.65
CA VAL A 28 -9.09 -11.36 -4.73
C VAL A 28 -9.91 -11.13 -6.00
N ASN A 29 -11.22 -11.39 -5.98
CA ASN A 29 -12.09 -11.20 -7.14
C ASN A 29 -12.46 -9.71 -7.30
N ALA A 30 -12.00 -9.10 -8.39
CA ALA A 30 -12.29 -7.70 -8.70
C ALA A 30 -13.78 -7.40 -8.97
N ASP A 31 -14.56 -8.41 -9.40
CA ASP A 31 -15.99 -8.29 -9.65
C ASP A 31 -16.85 -8.50 -8.40
N LEU A 32 -16.24 -8.88 -7.27
CA LEU A 32 -16.93 -9.12 -6.00
C LEU A 32 -16.55 -8.02 -5.01
N SER A 33 -17.48 -7.08 -4.79
CA SER A 33 -17.23 -6.02 -3.80
C SER A 33 -17.19 -6.58 -2.38
N ALA A 34 -16.45 -5.94 -1.48
CA ALA A 34 -16.45 -6.30 -0.06
C ALA A 34 -17.87 -6.24 0.54
N GLY A 35 -18.72 -5.33 0.05
CA GLY A 35 -20.11 -5.23 0.49
C GLY A 35 -20.94 -6.43 0.08
N ASP A 36 -20.80 -6.89 -1.17
CA ASP A 36 -21.50 -8.07 -1.68
C ASP A 36 -21.02 -9.36 -0.99
N LEU A 37 -19.71 -9.46 -0.74
CA LEU A 37 -19.13 -10.58 -0.01
C LEU A 37 -19.68 -10.66 1.42
N LEU A 38 -19.68 -9.53 2.14
CA LEU A 38 -20.25 -9.43 3.49
C LEU A 38 -21.75 -9.72 3.48
N PHE A 39 -22.50 -9.21 2.50
CA PHE A 39 -23.92 -9.51 2.37
C PHE A 39 -24.14 -11.01 2.15
N ARG A 40 -23.35 -11.66 1.30
CA ARG A 40 -23.44 -13.12 1.10
C ARG A 40 -23.24 -13.90 2.40
N LEU A 41 -22.23 -13.52 3.20
CA LEU A 41 -21.93 -14.16 4.48
C LEU A 41 -23.02 -13.92 5.54
N PHE A 42 -23.53 -12.68 5.65
CA PHE A 42 -24.35 -12.23 6.78
C PHE A 42 -25.76 -11.78 6.37
N HIS A 43 -26.31 -12.30 5.26
CA HIS A 43 -27.62 -11.88 4.75
C HIS A 43 -28.77 -12.11 5.74
N GLU A 44 -28.66 -13.12 6.62
CA GLU A 44 -29.66 -13.42 7.66
C GLU A 44 -29.62 -12.41 8.82
N ASP A 45 -28.43 -11.92 9.19
CA ASP A 45 -28.24 -10.97 10.29
C ASP A 45 -28.39 -9.51 9.86
N GLY A 46 -28.16 -9.23 8.58
CA GLY A 46 -28.14 -7.90 8.00
C GLY A 46 -26.77 -7.23 8.05
N VAL A 47 -26.44 -6.45 7.02
CA VAL A 47 -25.13 -5.80 6.85
C VAL A 47 -25.29 -4.29 6.78
N ARG A 48 -24.46 -3.58 7.55
CA ARG A 48 -24.29 -2.13 7.44
C ARG A 48 -22.84 -1.80 7.12
N LEU A 49 -22.63 -1.09 6.02
CA LEU A 49 -21.31 -0.66 5.57
C LEU A 49 -21.05 0.79 5.98
N PHE A 50 -19.78 1.08 6.23
CA PHE A 50 -19.27 2.44 6.30
C PHE A 50 -18.73 2.88 4.93
N GLU A 51 -18.46 4.17 4.80
CA GLU A 51 -17.77 4.67 3.61
C GLU A 51 -16.41 3.98 3.45
N ALA A 52 -16.18 3.45 2.24
CA ALA A 52 -14.93 2.81 1.91
C ALA A 52 -13.79 3.82 1.97
N ARG A 53 -12.66 3.41 2.53
CA ARG A 53 -11.44 4.22 2.49
C ARG A 53 -10.63 3.81 1.26
N PRO A 54 -10.28 4.75 0.37
CA PRO A 54 -9.44 4.44 -0.76
C PRO A 54 -8.07 3.96 -0.27
N ILE A 55 -7.58 2.88 -0.85
CA ILE A 55 -6.22 2.40 -0.65
C ILE A 55 -5.40 2.90 -1.83
N GLU A 56 -4.38 3.69 -1.54
CA GLU A 56 -3.52 4.29 -2.55
C GLU A 56 -2.05 3.97 -2.24
N THR A 57 -1.25 3.85 -3.29
CA THR A 57 0.20 3.74 -3.15
C THR A 57 0.78 5.10 -2.76
N ALA A 58 1.40 5.19 -1.58
CA ALA A 58 2.00 6.43 -1.09
C ALA A 58 3.50 6.27 -0.83
N CYS A 59 4.34 6.62 -1.81
CA CYS A 59 5.79 6.71 -1.62
C CYS A 59 6.21 8.18 -1.46
N THR A 60 7.16 8.43 -0.58
CA THR A 60 7.65 9.78 -0.30
C THR A 60 8.89 10.17 -1.10
N CYS A 61 9.34 9.32 -2.05
CA CYS A 61 10.46 9.66 -2.93
C CYS A 61 10.09 10.84 -3.85
N SER A 62 11.06 11.71 -4.10
CA SER A 62 10.93 12.84 -5.03
C SER A 62 12.30 13.14 -5.64
N SER A 63 12.31 13.82 -6.79
CA SER A 63 13.57 14.21 -7.43
C SER A 63 14.44 15.06 -6.50
N ASP A 64 13.85 15.93 -5.67
CA ASP A 64 14.58 16.73 -4.68
C ASP A 64 15.25 15.86 -3.62
N ARG A 65 14.56 14.84 -3.10
CA ARG A 65 15.13 13.92 -2.12
C ARG A 65 16.24 13.07 -2.72
N ILE A 66 16.09 12.64 -3.98
CA ILE A 66 17.13 11.90 -4.69
C ILE A 66 18.36 12.78 -4.93
N ARG A 67 18.19 14.04 -5.38
CA ARG A 67 19.31 14.98 -5.52
C ARG A 67 20.00 15.25 -4.19
N ALA A 68 19.23 15.48 -3.13
CA ALA A 68 19.78 15.68 -1.78
C ALA A 68 20.56 14.47 -1.27
N LEU A 69 20.12 13.26 -1.59
CA LEU A 69 20.84 12.01 -1.31
C LEU A 69 22.15 11.95 -2.12
N LEU A 70 22.09 12.17 -3.43
CA LEU A 70 23.27 12.14 -4.31
C LEU A 70 24.34 13.16 -3.91
N LYS A 71 23.93 14.36 -3.47
CA LYS A 71 24.84 15.39 -2.95
C LYS A 71 25.65 14.93 -1.73
N GLN A 72 25.16 13.97 -0.94
CA GLN A 72 25.88 13.47 0.25
C GLN A 72 27.10 12.60 -0.09
N PHE A 73 27.15 12.02 -1.29
CA PHE A 73 28.30 11.21 -1.73
C PHE A 73 29.51 12.08 -2.12
N GLY A 74 29.30 13.39 -2.36
CA GLY A 74 30.33 14.29 -2.86
C GLY A 74 30.56 14.13 -4.37
N ALA A 75 31.24 15.12 -4.96
CA ALA A 75 31.38 15.24 -6.41
C ALA A 75 32.18 14.09 -7.05
N GLU A 76 33.22 13.59 -6.36
CA GLU A 76 34.08 12.52 -6.87
C GLU A 76 33.32 11.19 -6.98
N ALA A 77 32.66 10.76 -5.91
CA ALA A 77 31.86 9.55 -5.92
C ALA A 77 30.63 9.66 -6.86
N ALA A 78 30.01 10.84 -6.96
CA ALA A 78 28.91 11.05 -7.90
C ALA A 78 29.37 10.96 -9.37
N ALA A 79 30.62 11.34 -9.69
CA ALA A 79 31.17 11.22 -11.03
C ALA A 79 31.32 9.75 -11.47
N GLU A 80 31.63 8.85 -10.54
CA GLU A 80 31.70 7.40 -10.80
C GLU A 80 30.33 6.76 -11.05
N MET A 81 29.24 7.43 -10.65
CA MET A 81 27.86 6.97 -10.85
C MET A 81 27.28 7.37 -12.22
N ILE A 82 28.01 8.15 -13.02
CA ILE A 82 27.55 8.63 -14.33
C ILE A 82 27.57 7.46 -15.33
N GLU A 83 26.40 7.13 -15.87
CA GLU A 83 26.26 6.15 -16.94
C GLU A 83 26.76 6.71 -18.28
N ALA A 84 26.92 5.84 -19.29
CA ALA A 84 27.44 6.22 -20.61
C ALA A 84 26.58 7.27 -21.34
N ASP A 85 25.31 7.42 -20.95
CA ASP A 85 24.37 8.42 -21.48
C ASP A 85 24.45 9.79 -20.76
N GLY A 86 25.33 9.91 -19.76
CA GLY A 86 25.56 11.13 -18.99
C GLY A 86 24.62 11.33 -17.81
N PHE A 87 23.77 10.34 -17.48
CA PHE A 87 22.86 10.43 -16.33
C PHE A 87 23.34 9.60 -15.15
N ILE A 88 22.94 10.01 -13.95
CA ILE A 88 22.96 9.16 -12.76
C ILE A 88 21.53 8.64 -12.56
N ARG A 89 21.34 7.31 -12.64
CA ARG A 89 20.03 6.68 -12.50
C ARG A 89 19.86 6.11 -11.10
N VAL A 90 18.87 6.61 -10.36
CA VAL A 90 18.51 6.09 -9.04
C VAL A 90 17.13 5.45 -9.11
N ARG A 91 17.03 4.20 -8.66
CA ARG A 91 15.77 3.48 -8.51
C ARG A 91 15.34 3.49 -7.06
N CYS A 92 14.13 3.95 -6.79
CA CYS A 92 13.57 3.86 -5.45
C CYS A 92 13.19 2.40 -5.14
N GLU A 93 13.85 1.78 -4.17
CA GLU A 93 13.59 0.38 -3.79
C GLU A 93 12.24 0.17 -3.07
N TYR A 94 11.46 1.23 -2.84
CA TYR A 94 10.10 1.13 -2.27
C TYR A 94 9.00 1.14 -3.33
N CYS A 95 9.04 2.09 -4.26
CA CYS A 95 8.00 2.23 -5.30
C CYS A 95 8.47 1.88 -6.71
N ASN A 96 9.72 1.46 -6.85
CA ASN A 96 10.36 1.10 -8.12
C ASN A 96 10.41 2.24 -9.17
N LYS A 97 10.16 3.49 -8.75
CA LYS A 97 10.30 4.66 -9.62
C LYS A 97 11.77 4.94 -9.89
N SER A 98 12.11 5.16 -11.16
CA SER A 98 13.43 5.61 -11.60
C SER A 98 13.50 7.14 -11.67
N PHE A 99 14.64 7.68 -11.25
CA PHE A 99 14.97 9.09 -11.31
C PHE A 99 16.28 9.23 -12.08
N ASP A 100 16.23 9.95 -13.20
CA ASP A 100 17.40 10.30 -13.99
C ASP A 100 17.84 11.70 -13.56
N VAL A 101 19.07 11.82 -13.07
CA VAL A 101 19.63 13.07 -12.56
C VAL A 101 20.85 13.43 -13.39
N ARG A 102 20.93 14.66 -13.88
CA ARG A 102 22.13 15.15 -14.56
C ARG A 102 23.17 15.63 -13.54
N PRO A 103 24.48 15.41 -13.77
CA PRO A 103 25.53 15.85 -12.85
C PRO A 103 25.48 17.35 -12.52
N GLU A 104 25.10 18.19 -13.49
CA GLU A 104 24.92 19.64 -13.30
C GLU A 104 23.82 20.02 -12.30
N GLU A 105 22.87 19.11 -12.01
CA GLU A 105 21.84 19.32 -10.99
C GLU A 105 22.36 19.07 -9.56
N LEU A 106 23.56 18.50 -9.43
CA LEU A 106 24.20 18.21 -8.15
C LEU A 106 25.14 19.33 -7.66
N LEU A 107 25.37 20.35 -8.50
CA LEU A 107 26.14 21.54 -8.17
C LEU A 107 25.40 22.47 -7.19
#